data_AF-A7TJT4-F1
#
_entry.id   AF-A7TJT4-F1
#
_cell.length_a   1.000
_cell.length_b   1.000
_cell.length_c   1.000
_cell.angle_alpha   90.00
_cell.angle_beta   90.00
_cell.angle_gamma   90.00
#
_symmetry.space_group_name_H-M   'P 1'
#
loop_
_entity.id
_entity.type
_entity.pdbx_description
1 polymer ?
#
loop_
_entity_poly.entity_id
_entity_poly.type
_entity_poly.pdbx_seq_one_letter_code
_entity_poly.pdbx_strand_id
1 'polypeptide(L)'
;MYNAMVRKGKIDVNTGEEIPEDAVESMVFVHNFLNEGCWQEILEWEKPYTDVTRVAPKLLQFMGKPGELSPRARFYSTLGNWFPSYFNNEPPFDRHDWVVLRADPSSNDPETPGHRKVRYVIDFYGAPDDEEGLPSFNVDVRPALDNYSNAKDRIIRYTQQTMDKYFGDDNSKN
;
A
#
# COMPACT_ATOMS: atom_id res chain seq x y z
N MET A 1 -0.75 -14.78 15.77
CA MET A 1 -0.15 -13.47 16.10
C MET A 1 0.36 -13.43 17.53
N TYR A 2 -0.45 -13.87 18.51
CA TYR A 2 -0.09 -14.02 19.93
C TYR A 2 1.29 -14.65 20.17
N ASN A 3 1.53 -15.89 19.72
CA ASN A 3 2.83 -16.56 19.88
C ASN A 3 4.01 -15.80 19.25
N ALA A 4 3.77 -15.01 18.20
CA ALA A 4 4.81 -14.18 17.57
C ALA A 4 5.10 -12.90 18.37
N MET A 5 4.10 -12.35 19.07
CA MET A 5 4.24 -11.21 19.98
C MET A 5 4.95 -11.63 21.27
N VAL A 6 4.55 -12.76 21.86
CA VAL A 6 5.21 -13.38 23.02
C VAL A 6 6.69 -13.67 22.69
N ARG A 7 6.97 -14.25 21.51
CA ARG A 7 8.35 -14.50 21.06
C ARG A 7 9.17 -13.23 20.80
N LYS A 8 8.52 -12.11 20.47
CA LYS A 8 9.15 -10.80 20.28
C LYS A 8 9.27 -10.00 21.59
N GLY A 9 8.77 -10.51 22.72
CA GLY A 9 8.82 -9.84 24.02
C GLY A 9 8.26 -8.42 23.98
N LYS A 10 7.21 -8.18 23.17
CA LYS A 10 6.66 -6.83 23.01
C LYS A 10 5.96 -6.42 24.30
N ILE A 11 6.68 -5.61 25.07
CA ILE A 11 6.18 -4.84 26.20
C ILE A 11 5.60 -3.53 25.65
N ASP A 12 4.47 -3.08 26.16
CA ASP A 12 3.95 -1.75 25.83
C ASP A 12 5.00 -0.69 26.23
N VAL A 13 5.44 0.10 25.26
CA VAL A 13 6.54 1.06 25.40
C VAL A 13 6.18 2.18 26.38
N ASN A 14 4.88 2.41 26.62
CA ASN A 14 4.39 3.47 27.49
C ASN A 14 4.16 2.98 28.92
N THR A 15 3.75 1.72 29.13
CA THR A 15 3.37 1.19 30.45
C THR A 15 4.37 0.20 31.04
N GLY A 16 5.22 -0.43 30.20
CA GLY A 16 6.17 -1.44 30.66
C GLY A 16 5.53 -2.80 30.95
N GLU A 17 4.24 -2.99 30.60
CA GLU A 17 3.48 -4.21 30.86
C GLU A 17 3.39 -5.12 29.61
N GLU A 18 3.12 -6.41 29.84
CA GLU A 18 2.83 -7.35 28.75
C GLU A 18 1.53 -6.94 28.06
N ILE A 19 1.53 -6.96 26.73
CA ILE A 19 0.34 -6.62 25.95
C ILE A 19 -0.78 -7.62 26.30
N PRO A 20 -1.93 -7.15 26.79
CA PRO A 20 -3.00 -8.04 27.22
C PRO A 20 -3.59 -8.82 26.05
N GLU A 21 -4.11 -10.02 26.32
CA GLU A 21 -4.50 -10.98 25.27
C GLU A 21 -5.63 -10.46 24.38
N ASP A 22 -6.53 -9.64 24.94
CA ASP A 22 -7.63 -8.96 24.24
C ASP A 22 -7.14 -7.92 23.22
N ALA A 23 -6.00 -7.26 23.49
CA ALA A 23 -5.36 -6.35 22.55
C ALA A 23 -4.81 -7.10 21.33
N VAL A 24 -4.48 -8.40 21.45
CA VAL A 24 -4.03 -9.21 20.31
C VAL A 24 -5.17 -9.46 19.32
N GLU A 25 -6.39 -9.72 19.81
CA GLU A 25 -7.57 -9.89 18.94
C GLU A 25 -7.87 -8.61 18.17
N SER A 26 -7.89 -7.48 18.88
CA SER A 26 -8.07 -6.15 18.28
C SER A 26 -6.99 -5.85 17.24
N MET A 27 -5.73 -6.18 17.53
CA MET A 27 -4.61 -6.01 16.60
C MET A 27 -4.79 -6.88 15.34
N VAL A 28 -5.13 -8.17 15.48
CA VAL A 28 -5.37 -9.06 14.33
C VAL A 28 -6.51 -8.52 13.47
N PHE A 29 -7.59 -8.06 14.09
CA PHE A 29 -8.71 -7.45 13.39
C PHE A 29 -8.28 -6.26 12.55
N VAL A 30 -7.54 -5.31 13.14
CA VAL A 30 -7.01 -4.13 12.42
C VAL A 30 -6.09 -4.55 11.27
N HIS A 31 -5.20 -5.52 11.48
CA HIS A 31 -4.30 -5.98 10.41
C HIS A 31 -5.06 -6.63 9.25
N ASN A 32 -6.10 -7.43 9.55
CA ASN A 32 -6.93 -8.03 8.52
C ASN A 32 -7.71 -6.97 7.74
N PHE A 33 -8.28 -5.98 8.44
CA PHE A 33 -8.95 -4.85 7.82
C PHE A 33 -8.00 -4.07 6.90
N LEU A 34 -6.79 -3.74 7.37
CA LEU A 34 -5.79 -3.04 6.58
C LEU A 34 -5.32 -3.88 5.37
N ASN A 35 -5.10 -5.18 5.55
CA ASN A 35 -4.72 -6.07 4.46
C ASN A 35 -5.81 -6.16 3.40
N GLU A 36 -7.07 -6.26 3.80
CA GLU A 36 -8.20 -6.28 2.87
C GLU A 36 -8.30 -4.95 2.11
N GLY A 37 -8.19 -3.81 2.82
CA GLY A 37 -8.14 -2.49 2.17
C GLY A 37 -6.99 -2.36 1.17
N CYS A 38 -5.79 -2.83 1.53
CA CYS A 38 -4.65 -2.85 0.61
C CYS A 38 -4.90 -3.73 -0.61
N TRP A 39 -5.55 -4.87 -0.42
CA TRP A 39 -5.91 -5.76 -1.53
C TRP A 39 -6.93 -5.12 -2.47
N GLN A 40 -7.94 -4.43 -1.93
CA GLN A 40 -8.92 -3.69 -2.74
C GLN A 40 -8.25 -2.60 -3.58
N GLU A 41 -7.33 -1.82 -3.01
CA GLU A 41 -6.55 -0.84 -3.78
C GLU A 41 -5.74 -1.49 -4.91
N ILE A 42 -5.10 -2.63 -4.65
CA ILE A 42 -4.40 -3.40 -5.70
C ILE A 42 -5.38 -3.84 -6.80
N LEU A 43 -6.57 -4.32 -6.44
CA LEU A 43 -7.59 -4.70 -7.42
C LEU A 43 -8.00 -3.51 -8.29
N GLU A 44 -8.07 -2.29 -7.75
CA GLU A 44 -8.32 -1.10 -8.54
C GLU A 44 -7.18 -0.77 -9.52
N TRP A 45 -5.93 -0.90 -9.09
CA TRP A 45 -4.77 -0.75 -9.96
C TRP A 45 -4.76 -1.79 -11.09
N GLU A 46 -5.19 -3.02 -10.80
CA GLU A 46 -5.25 -4.13 -11.75
C GLU A 46 -6.49 -4.11 -12.65
N LYS A 47 -7.53 -3.34 -12.30
CA LYS A 47 -8.81 -3.28 -13.01
C LYS A 47 -8.67 -3.12 -14.54
N PRO A 48 -7.85 -2.21 -15.10
CA PRO A 48 -7.71 -2.09 -16.55
C PRO A 48 -7.20 -3.36 -17.24
N TYR A 49 -6.42 -4.17 -16.53
CA TYR A 49 -5.90 -5.45 -17.03
C TYR A 49 -6.93 -6.56 -16.88
N THR A 50 -7.63 -6.61 -15.74
CA THR A 50 -8.69 -7.59 -15.50
C THR A 50 -9.88 -7.38 -16.44
N ASP A 51 -10.24 -6.15 -16.77
CA ASP A 51 -11.35 -5.85 -17.70
C ASP A 51 -11.08 -6.38 -19.12
N VAL A 52 -9.82 -6.34 -19.55
CA VAL A 52 -9.36 -6.84 -20.86
C VAL A 52 -9.18 -8.36 -20.85
N THR A 53 -8.49 -8.90 -19.85
CA THR A 53 -8.12 -10.32 -19.81
C THR A 53 -9.22 -11.21 -19.25
N ARG A 54 -10.18 -10.64 -18.52
CA ARG A 54 -11.22 -11.35 -17.74
C ARG A 54 -10.66 -12.33 -16.71
N VAL A 55 -9.43 -12.11 -16.26
CA VAL A 55 -8.76 -12.91 -15.23
C VAL A 55 -8.43 -12.02 -14.04
N ALA A 56 -8.84 -12.46 -12.85
CA ALA A 56 -8.55 -11.77 -11.60
C ALA A 56 -7.07 -11.93 -11.23
N PRO A 57 -6.42 -10.89 -10.69
CA PRO A 57 -5.04 -10.98 -10.24
C PRO A 57 -4.94 -11.89 -9.01
N LYS A 58 -3.75 -12.48 -8.81
CA LYS A 58 -3.49 -13.37 -7.67
C LYS A 58 -2.30 -12.88 -6.88
N LEU A 59 -2.37 -12.99 -5.56
CA LEU A 59 -1.22 -12.66 -4.74
C LEU A 59 -0.20 -13.82 -4.76
N LEU A 60 1.05 -13.51 -5.11
CA LEU A 60 2.15 -14.47 -5.12
C LEU A 60 2.91 -14.48 -3.79
N GLN A 61 3.25 -13.29 -3.27
CA GLN A 61 4.15 -13.19 -2.13
C GLN A 61 3.85 -11.94 -1.29
N PHE A 62 3.85 -12.13 0.03
CA PHE A 62 3.92 -11.06 1.04
C PHE A 62 5.36 -10.93 1.52
N MET A 63 5.92 -9.72 1.48
CA MET A 63 7.24 -9.45 2.05
C MET A 63 7.23 -8.14 2.83
N GLY A 64 7.35 -8.24 4.15
CA GLY A 64 7.59 -7.07 5.00
C GLY A 64 9.04 -6.59 4.84
N LYS A 65 9.22 -5.28 4.72
CA LYS A 65 10.54 -4.63 4.64
C LYS A 65 10.71 -3.60 5.77
N PRO A 66 10.74 -4.07 7.03
CA PRO A 66 10.85 -3.17 8.17
C PRO A 66 12.14 -2.36 8.10
N GLY A 67 12.04 -1.04 8.22
CA GLY A 67 13.19 -0.12 8.22
C GLY A 67 13.74 0.28 6.85
N GLU A 68 13.25 -0.30 5.74
CA GLU A 68 13.67 0.14 4.40
C GLU A 68 12.72 1.18 3.82
N LEU A 69 13.11 2.46 3.85
CA LEU A 69 12.34 3.51 3.20
C LEU A 69 12.17 3.26 1.69
N SER A 70 10.95 3.46 1.18
CA SER A 70 10.71 3.45 -0.26
C SER A 70 11.47 4.59 -0.94
N PRO A 71 11.82 4.49 -2.24
CA PRO A 71 12.48 5.59 -2.95
C PRO A 71 11.72 6.91 -2.84
N ARG A 72 10.37 6.85 -2.84
CA ARG A 72 9.51 8.02 -2.61
C ARG A 72 9.64 8.52 -1.18
N ALA A 73 9.55 7.66 -0.17
CA ALA A 73 9.70 8.08 1.22
C ALA A 73 11.06 8.77 1.49
N ARG A 74 12.14 8.27 0.88
CA ARG A 74 13.46 8.93 0.91
C ARG A 74 13.43 10.33 0.31
N PHE A 75 12.78 10.47 -0.86
CA PHE A 75 12.64 11.76 -1.53
C PHE A 75 11.81 12.75 -0.71
N TYR A 76 10.66 12.32 -0.18
CA TYR A 76 9.81 13.18 0.66
C TYR A 76 10.48 13.56 1.98
N SER A 77 11.19 12.65 2.65
CA SER A 77 11.96 13.01 3.85
C SER A 77 13.07 14.02 3.53
N THR A 78 13.74 13.87 2.38
CA THR A 78 14.71 14.87 1.92
C THR A 78 14.04 16.22 1.67
N LEU A 79 12.86 16.26 1.04
CA LEU A 79 12.11 17.50 0.82
C LEU A 79 11.57 18.10 2.13
N GLY A 80 11.11 17.30 3.08
CA GLY A 80 10.66 17.76 4.40
C GLY A 80 11.77 18.42 5.19
N ASN A 81 13.01 17.93 5.06
CA ASN A 81 14.18 18.58 5.64
C ASN A 81 14.48 19.96 5.02
N TRP A 82 14.20 20.14 3.72
CA TRP A 82 14.51 21.38 2.99
C TRP A 82 13.34 22.38 2.99
N PHE A 83 12.11 21.88 3.05
CA PHE A 83 10.87 22.65 2.95
C PHE A 83 9.85 22.17 4.01
N PRO A 84 10.17 22.34 5.31
CA PRO A 84 9.36 21.81 6.41
C PRO A 84 7.93 22.37 6.47
N SER A 85 7.70 23.55 5.88
CA SER A 85 6.36 24.17 5.84
C SER A 85 5.38 23.47 4.89
N TYR A 86 5.86 22.63 3.97
CA TYR A 86 5.05 22.04 2.89
C TYR A 86 5.02 20.52 2.91
N PHE A 87 5.99 19.86 3.54
CA PHE A 87 6.12 18.40 3.52
C PHE A 87 6.28 17.84 4.92
N ASN A 88 5.48 16.82 5.27
CA ASN A 88 5.69 16.04 6.47
C ASN A 88 6.99 15.23 6.34
N ASN A 89 7.78 15.20 7.41
CA ASN A 89 9.05 14.47 7.48
C ASN A 89 8.89 13.09 8.13
N GLU A 90 7.69 12.74 8.62
CA GLU A 90 7.47 11.43 9.23
C GLU A 90 7.55 10.32 8.16
N PRO A 91 8.55 9.42 8.24
CA PRO A 91 8.65 8.29 7.33
C PRO A 91 7.52 7.28 7.58
N PRO A 92 7.24 6.39 6.61
CA PRO A 92 6.32 5.29 6.86
C PRO A 92 6.87 4.40 7.97
N PHE A 93 6.05 4.11 8.98
CA PHE A 93 6.43 3.28 10.12
C PHE A 93 6.44 1.79 9.76
N ASP A 94 5.70 1.40 8.73
CA ASP A 94 5.67 0.05 8.20
C ASP A 94 5.63 0.06 6.67
N ARG A 95 6.39 -0.83 6.05
CA ARG A 95 6.46 -0.97 4.59
C ARG A 95 6.38 -2.43 4.20
N HIS A 96 5.50 -2.70 3.24
CA HIS A 96 5.33 -3.99 2.63
C HIS A 96 5.55 -3.93 1.11
N ASP A 97 6.25 -4.93 0.59
CA ASP A 97 6.34 -5.19 -0.84
C ASP A 97 5.50 -6.45 -1.12
N TRP A 98 4.42 -6.31 -1.89
CA TRP A 98 3.58 -7.44 -2.31
C TRP A 98 3.87 -7.77 -3.77
N VAL A 99 3.94 -9.05 -4.13
CA VAL A 99 4.09 -9.47 -5.54
C VAL A 99 2.79 -10.06 -6.00
N VAL A 100 2.23 -9.48 -7.05
CA VAL A 100 0.93 -9.82 -7.64
C VAL A 100 1.15 -10.42 -9.02
N LEU A 101 0.42 -11.49 -9.33
CA LEU A 101 0.32 -12.08 -10.65
C LEU A 101 -0.77 -11.35 -11.41
N ARG A 102 -0.35 -10.46 -12.31
CA ARG A 102 -1.19 -9.81 -13.31
C ARG A 102 -1.35 -10.76 -14.49
N ALA A 103 -2.57 -10.92 -15.00
CA ALA A 103 -2.79 -11.70 -16.21
C ALA A 103 -2.12 -11.01 -17.41
N ASP A 104 -1.29 -11.76 -18.13
CA ASP A 104 -0.59 -11.28 -19.32
C ASP A 104 -0.53 -12.44 -20.32
N PRO A 105 -1.45 -12.49 -21.31
CA PRO A 105 -1.50 -13.55 -22.31
C PRO A 105 -0.23 -13.68 -23.15
N SER A 106 0.62 -12.63 -23.18
CA SER A 106 1.88 -12.62 -23.90
C SER A 106 3.06 -13.09 -23.04
N SER A 107 2.84 -13.34 -21.74
CA SER A 107 3.90 -13.73 -20.83
C SER A 107 4.30 -15.20 -21.02
N ASN A 108 5.59 -15.39 -21.32
CA ASN A 108 6.25 -16.70 -21.44
C ASN A 108 7.06 -17.03 -20.18
N ASP A 109 6.68 -16.51 -19.01
CA ASP A 109 7.38 -16.82 -17.75
C ASP A 109 7.29 -18.33 -17.46
N PRO A 110 8.41 -19.06 -17.31
CA PRO A 110 8.42 -20.49 -17.04
C PRO A 110 7.76 -20.87 -15.70
N GLU A 111 7.82 -19.99 -14.70
CA GLU A 111 7.27 -20.28 -13.37
C GLU A 111 5.77 -19.97 -13.29
N THR A 112 5.33 -18.93 -14.00
CA THR A 112 3.94 -18.47 -13.98
C THR A 112 3.44 -18.19 -15.40
N PRO A 113 3.10 -19.22 -16.19
CA PRO A 113 2.68 -19.05 -17.57
C PRO A 113 1.39 -18.21 -17.66
N GLY A 114 1.33 -17.31 -18.64
CA GLY A 114 0.19 -16.41 -18.85
C GLY A 114 0.03 -15.32 -17.79
N HIS A 115 1.02 -15.16 -16.89
CA HIS A 115 1.01 -14.13 -15.87
C HIS A 115 2.34 -13.39 -15.84
N ARG A 116 2.28 -12.13 -15.43
CA ARG A 116 3.43 -11.27 -15.14
C ARG A 116 3.45 -10.95 -13.65
N LYS A 117 4.64 -10.99 -13.05
CA LYS A 117 4.87 -10.58 -11.66
C LYS A 117 4.96 -9.06 -11.60
N VAL A 118 4.04 -8.43 -10.86
CA VAL A 118 4.00 -6.99 -10.60
C VAL A 118 4.19 -6.77 -9.11
N ARG A 119 5.25 -6.06 -8.75
CA ARG A 119 5.51 -5.72 -7.35
C ARG A 119 4.78 -4.44 -6.99
N TYR A 120 4.06 -4.46 -5.88
CA TYR A 120 3.42 -3.32 -5.25
C TYR A 120 4.21 -2.89 -4.02
N VAL A 121 4.30 -1.58 -3.80
CA VAL A 121 4.83 -0.98 -2.58
C VAL A 121 3.65 -0.43 -1.80
N ILE A 122 3.58 -0.79 -0.53
CA ILE A 122 2.55 -0.38 0.42
C ILE A 122 3.29 0.30 1.58
N ASP A 123 3.14 1.61 1.67
CA ASP A 123 3.73 2.43 2.74
C ASP A 123 2.61 2.85 3.71
N PHE A 124 2.78 2.55 5.01
CA PHE A 124 1.86 2.95 6.08
C PHE A 124 2.39 4.19 6.80
N TYR A 125 1.59 5.25 6.85
CA TYR A 125 1.94 6.52 7.50
C TYR A 125 1.01 6.77 8.68
N GLY A 126 1.57 7.34 9.75
CA GLY A 126 0.76 7.89 10.84
C GLY A 126 -0.03 9.09 10.33
N ALA A 127 -1.26 9.24 10.77
CA ALA A 127 -2.04 10.45 10.62
C ALA A 127 -2.32 11.05 12.00
N PRO A 128 -2.65 12.35 12.10
CA PRO A 128 -3.18 12.91 13.33
C PRO A 128 -4.38 12.10 13.81
N ASP A 129 -4.55 12.01 15.13
CA ASP A 129 -5.72 11.36 15.73
C ASP A 129 -7.02 11.98 15.18
N ASP A 130 -8.06 11.16 15.06
CA ASP A 130 -9.37 11.62 14.59
C ASP A 130 -10.08 12.54 15.61
N GLU A 131 -11.28 13.04 15.26
CA GLU A 131 -12.05 13.94 16.13
C GLU A 131 -12.42 13.30 17.47
N GLU A 132 -12.44 11.96 17.52
CA GLU A 132 -12.68 11.12 18.68
C GLU A 132 -11.41 10.77 19.47
N GLY A 133 -10.23 11.20 18.99
CA GLY A 133 -8.93 10.95 19.62
C GLY A 133 -8.41 9.52 19.41
N LEU A 134 -8.95 8.78 18.45
CA LEU A 134 -8.45 7.47 18.05
C LEU A 134 -7.30 7.61 17.04
N PRO A 135 -6.28 6.75 17.11
CA PRO A 135 -5.16 6.77 16.16
C PRO A 135 -5.64 6.54 14.73
N SER A 136 -5.26 7.44 13.81
CA SER A 136 -5.57 7.32 12.39
C SER A 136 -4.32 6.99 11.57
N PHE A 137 -4.51 6.32 10.43
CA PHE A 137 -3.43 5.88 9.55
C PHE A 137 -3.78 6.13 8.09
N ASN A 138 -2.78 6.51 7.30
CA ASN A 138 -2.88 6.64 5.85
C ASN A 138 -2.08 5.54 5.16
N VAL A 139 -2.64 4.97 4.09
CA VAL A 139 -1.99 3.89 3.31
C VAL A 139 -1.74 4.36 1.88
N ASP A 140 -0.51 4.25 1.41
CA ASP A 140 -0.13 4.51 0.01
C ASP A 140 0.19 3.19 -0.70
N VAL A 141 -0.75 2.70 -1.52
CA VAL A 141 -0.62 1.48 -2.32
C VAL A 141 -0.33 1.83 -3.78
N ARG A 142 0.76 1.29 -4.34
CA ARG A 142 1.17 1.61 -5.72
C ARG A 142 2.11 0.59 -6.36
N PRO A 143 2.06 0.40 -7.69
CA PRO A 143 3.01 -0.45 -8.41
C PRO A 143 4.45 0.06 -8.23
N ALA A 144 5.43 -0.79 -7.98
CA ALA A 144 6.82 -0.39 -7.79
C ALA A 144 7.43 0.19 -9.08
N LEU A 145 8.29 1.20 -8.97
CA LEU A 145 8.99 1.81 -10.12
C LEU A 145 10.23 0.99 -10.52
N ASP A 146 10.04 -0.30 -10.80
CA ASP A 146 11.10 -1.19 -11.30
C ASP A 146 11.06 -1.38 -12.83
N ASN A 147 9.95 -1.02 -13.48
CA ASN A 147 9.80 -1.15 -14.92
C ASN A 147 8.92 -0.03 -15.53
N TYR A 148 8.99 0.10 -16.85
CA TYR A 148 8.27 1.14 -17.60
C TYR A 148 6.74 0.99 -17.54
N SER A 149 6.22 -0.25 -17.53
CA SER A 149 4.77 -0.47 -17.43
C SER A 149 4.24 0.10 -16.12
N ASN A 150 4.89 -0.21 -15.00
CA ASN A 150 4.46 0.29 -13.69
C ASN A 150 4.57 1.82 -13.59
N ALA A 151 5.57 2.43 -14.23
CA ALA A 151 5.68 3.89 -14.30
C ALA A 151 4.53 4.49 -15.11
N LYS A 152 4.20 3.90 -16.26
CA LYS A 152 3.05 4.29 -17.09
C LYS A 152 1.73 4.15 -16.31
N ASP A 153 1.53 3.05 -15.60
CA ASP A 153 0.33 2.80 -14.79
C ASP A 153 0.11 3.93 -13.79
N ARG A 154 1.18 4.33 -13.07
CA ARG A 154 1.11 5.47 -12.14
C ARG A 154 0.74 6.78 -12.81
N ILE A 155 1.38 7.10 -13.93
CA ILE A 155 1.10 8.34 -14.67
C ILE A 155 -0.36 8.37 -15.12
N ILE A 156 -0.87 7.24 -15.64
CA ILE A 156 -2.26 7.13 -16.09
C ILE A 156 -3.21 7.35 -14.91
N ARG A 157 -3.04 6.66 -13.77
CA ARG A 157 -3.95 6.82 -12.63
C ARG A 157 -3.95 8.25 -12.08
N TYR A 158 -2.78 8.86 -11.90
CA TYR A 158 -2.70 10.25 -11.40
C TYR A 158 -3.23 11.28 -12.41
N THR A 159 -3.01 11.04 -13.70
CA THR A 159 -3.53 11.92 -14.76
C THR A 159 -5.04 11.76 -14.88
N GLN A 160 -5.57 10.55 -14.83
CA GLN A 160 -7.00 10.27 -14.90
C GLN A 160 -7.74 10.95 -13.74
N GLN A 161 -7.25 10.79 -12.50
CA GLN A 161 -7.82 11.48 -11.34
C GLN A 161 -7.83 13.01 -11.49
N THR A 162 -6.77 13.56 -12.09
CA THR A 162 -6.66 14.99 -12.36
C THR A 162 -7.64 15.42 -13.47
N MET A 163 -7.68 14.66 -14.57
CA MET A 163 -8.56 14.94 -15.71
C MET A 163 -10.03 14.82 -15.32
N ASP A 164 -10.42 13.79 -14.59
CA ASP A 164 -11.80 13.62 -14.10
C ASP A 164 -12.20 14.77 -13.19
N LYS A 165 -11.28 15.26 -12.34
CA LYS A 165 -11.53 16.41 -11.47
C LYS A 165 -11.74 17.73 -12.24
N TYR A 166 -11.05 17.93 -13.36
CA TYR A 166 -11.12 19.19 -14.12
C TYR A 166 -12.08 19.15 -15.32
N PHE A 167 -12.34 17.97 -15.89
CA PHE A 167 -13.09 17.80 -17.14
C PHE A 167 -14.23 16.76 -17.04
N GLY A 168 -14.35 16.03 -15.92
CA GLY A 168 -15.41 15.02 -15.73
C GLY A 168 -16.79 15.62 -15.47
N ASP A 169 -16.87 16.87 -15.01
CA ASP A 169 -18.14 17.54 -14.67
C ASP A 169 -18.93 18.04 -15.90
N ASP A 170 -18.27 18.22 -17.05
CA ASP A 170 -18.91 18.74 -18.27
C ASP A 170 -19.73 17.69 -19.04
N ASN A 171 -19.49 16.39 -18.82
CA ASN A 171 -20.20 15.31 -19.53
C ASN A 171 -21.46 14.80 -18.81
N SER A 172 -21.80 15.33 -17.63
CA SER A 172 -23.03 14.95 -16.89
C SER A 172 -24.25 15.81 -17.21
N LYS A 173 -24.11 16.80 -18.10
CA LYS A 173 -25.16 17.80 -18.44
C LYS A 173 -25.73 17.71 -19.86
N ASN A 174 -25.49 16.62 -20.61
CA ASN A 174 -26.12 16.38 -21.91
C ASN A 174 -26.89 15.06 -21.95
#